data_AF-A0A528IMF1-F1
#
_entry.id   AF-A0A528IMF1-F1
#
_cell.length_a   1.000
_cell.length_b   1.000
_cell.length_c   1.000
_cell.angle_alpha   90.00
_cell.angle_beta   90.00
_cell.angle_gamma   90.00
#
_symmetry.space_group_name_H-M   'P 1'
#
loop_
_entity.id
_entity.type
_entity.pdbx_description
1 polymer ?
#
loop_
_entity_poly.entity_id
_entity_poly.type
_entity_poly.pdbx_seq_one_letter_code
_entity_poly.pdbx_strand_id
1 'polypeptide(L)' 'YGAIEALKGISFSIGKGEVVALLGDNGAGKSTLVKIIAGGLEPTSGRMLFEGKEFLAKSPAEAKAAGIETVY' A
#
# COMPACT_ATOMS: atom_id res chain seq x y z
N TYR A 1 -4.14 -13.00 -6.44
CA TYR A 1 -3.32 -13.51 -7.57
C TYR A 1 -3.83 -14.90 -7.94
N GLY A 2 -4.94 -14.99 -8.69
CA GLY A 2 -5.67 -16.25 -8.81
C GLY A 2 -6.08 -16.78 -7.42
N ALA A 3 -5.78 -18.04 -7.14
CA ALA A 3 -6.05 -18.68 -5.84
C ALA A 3 -5.13 -18.22 -4.69
N ILE A 4 -4.07 -17.47 -4.97
CA ILE A 4 -3.12 -17.02 -3.93
C ILE A 4 -3.56 -15.66 -3.38
N GLU A 5 -3.81 -15.64 -2.08
CA GLU A 5 -4.04 -14.44 -1.29
C GLU A 5 -2.68 -13.85 -0.84
N ALA A 6 -2.29 -12.73 -1.44
CA ALA A 6 -0.99 -12.12 -1.19
C ALA A 6 -0.93 -11.27 0.09
N LEU A 7 -2.06 -10.73 0.54
CA LEU A 7 -2.17 -9.95 1.77
C LEU A 7 -3.39 -10.48 2.54
N LYS A 8 -3.22 -10.77 3.83
CA LYS A 8 -4.23 -11.39 4.68
C LYS A 8 -4.54 -10.49 5.87
N GLY A 9 -5.62 -9.70 5.79
CA GLY A 9 -6.13 -8.92 6.93
C GLY A 9 -5.10 -8.00 7.60
N ILE A 10 -4.26 -7.32 6.82
CA ILE A 10 -3.16 -6.49 7.34
C ILE A 10 -3.72 -5.19 7.93
N SER A 11 -3.17 -4.73 9.06
CA SER A 11 -3.52 -3.46 9.69
C SER A 11 -2.30 -2.84 10.35
N PHE A 12 -1.98 -1.60 9.96
CA PHE A 12 -0.92 -0.79 10.55
C PHE A 12 -1.20 0.69 10.31
N SER A 13 -0.48 1.55 11.03
CA SER A 13 -0.49 3.00 10.84
C SER A 13 0.95 3.50 10.82
N ILE A 14 1.22 4.52 10.00
CA ILE A 14 2.50 5.21 9.98
C ILE A 14 2.23 6.68 10.31
N GLY A 15 2.86 7.18 11.36
CA GLY A 15 2.78 8.55 11.81
C GLY A 15 3.62 9.50 10.97
N LYS A 16 3.32 10.81 11.09
CA LYS A 16 4.12 11.86 10.45
C LYS A 16 5.56 11.83 10.97
N GLY A 17 6.51 11.72 10.05
CA GLY A 17 7.95 11.70 10.37
C GLY A 17 8.50 10.33 10.80
N GLU A 18 7.66 9.29 10.83
CA GLU A 18 8.14 7.93 11.10
C GLU A 18 8.83 7.33 9.87
N VAL A 19 9.90 6.58 10.13
CA VAL A 19 10.57 5.77 9.13
C VAL A 19 10.34 4.31 9.49
N VAL A 20 9.64 3.58 8.63
CA VAL A 20 9.22 2.19 8.89
C VAL A 20 9.86 1.28 7.85
N ALA A 21 10.42 0.16 8.33
CA ALA A 21 10.92 -0.91 7.47
C ALA A 21 9.85 -2.00 7.31
N LEU A 22 9.51 -2.34 6.06
CA LEU A 22 8.64 -3.48 5.74
C LEU A 22 9.50 -4.70 5.41
N LEU A 23 9.63 -5.61 6.37
CA LEU A 23 10.49 -6.81 6.28
C LEU A 23 9.67 -8.09 6.11
N GLY A 24 10.30 -9.15 5.60
CA GLY A 24 9.72 -10.47 5.40
C GLY A 24 10.30 -11.20 4.19
N ASP A 25 10.00 -12.48 4.04
CA ASP A 25 10.53 -13.31 2.95
C ASP A 25 9.97 -12.95 1.57
N ASN A 26 10.63 -13.41 0.52
CA ASN A 26 10.10 -13.32 -0.84
C ASN A 26 8.75 -14.05 -0.92
N GLY A 27 7.75 -13.40 -1.52
CA GLY A 27 6.38 -13.91 -1.56
C GLY A 27 5.51 -13.53 -0.36
N ALA A 28 6.06 -12.91 0.70
CA ALA A 28 5.27 -12.46 1.86
C ALA A 28 4.30 -11.28 1.59
N GLY A 29 4.16 -10.83 0.33
CA GLY A 29 3.23 -9.76 -0.04
C GLY A 29 3.79 -8.33 0.02
N LYS A 30 5.05 -8.13 0.43
CA LYS A 30 5.65 -6.79 0.59
C LYS A 30 5.47 -5.87 -0.64
N SER A 31 5.90 -6.34 -1.81
CA SER A 31 5.78 -5.58 -3.06
C SER A 31 4.33 -5.42 -3.51
N THR A 32 3.44 -6.34 -3.15
CA THR A 32 1.99 -6.22 -3.39
C THR A 32 1.42 -5.07 -2.58
N LEU A 33 1.75 -4.99 -1.29
CA LEU A 33 1.32 -3.89 -0.41
C LEU A 33 1.80 -2.53 -0.94
N VAL A 34 3.08 -2.42 -1.31
CA VAL A 34 3.65 -1.19 -1.87
C VAL A 34 2.95 -0.79 -3.16
N LYS A 35 2.66 -1.74 -4.07
CA LYS A 35 1.91 -1.46 -5.31
C LYS A 35 0.48 -0.98 -5.06
N ILE A 36 -0.19 -1.51 -4.04
CA ILE A 36 -1.54 -1.06 -3.66
C ILE A 36 -1.48 0.39 -3.15
N ILE A 37 -0.57 0.69 -2.23
CA ILE A 37 -0.38 2.05 -1.69
C ILE A 37 -0.06 3.05 -2.81
N ALA A 38 0.75 2.64 -3.79
CA ALA A 38 1.12 3.46 -4.94
C ALA A 38 0.06 3.50 -6.06
N GLY A 39 -1.12 2.91 -5.87
CA GLY A 39 -2.18 2.87 -6.88
C GLY A 39 -1.85 2.08 -8.14
N GLY A 40 -0.83 1.22 -8.10
CA GLY A 40 -0.47 0.30 -9.20
C GLY A 40 -1.20 -1.04 -9.13
N LEU A 41 -1.96 -1.29 -8.06
CA LEU A 41 -2.76 -2.50 -7.88
C LEU A 41 -4.01 -2.20 -7.01
N GLU A 42 -5.17 -2.69 -7.42
CA GLU A 42 -6.40 -2.55 -6.62
C GLU A 42 -6.47 -3.62 -5.52
N PRO A 43 -6.76 -3.26 -4.25
CA PRO A 43 -6.95 -4.23 -3.18
C PRO A 43 -8.27 -4.98 -3.36
N THR A 44 -8.32 -6.25 -2.94
CA THR A 44 -9.57 -7.02 -2.96
C THR A 44 -10.58 -6.53 -1.92
N SER A 45 -10.10 -6.04 -0.77
CA SER A 45 -10.93 -5.49 0.30
C SER A 45 -10.08 -4.62 1.24
N GLY A 46 -10.75 -3.95 2.18
CA GLY A 46 -10.13 -3.08 3.17
C GLY A 46 -10.18 -1.61 2.77
N ARG A 47 -9.53 -0.78 3.58
CA ARG A 47 -9.48 0.67 3.37
C ARG A 47 -8.12 1.21 3.79
N MET A 48 -7.73 2.32 3.17
CA MET A 48 -6.57 3.09 3.53
C MET A 48 -7.01 4.52 3.87
N LEU A 49 -6.38 5.08 4.90
CA LEU A 49 -6.55 6.48 5.25
C LEU A 49 -5.23 7.20 5.01
N PHE A 50 -5.31 8.36 4.37
CA PHE A 50 -4.20 9.28 4.21
C PHE A 50 -4.62 10.63 4.79
N GLU A 51 -3.80 11.17 5.70
CA GLU A 51 -4.12 12.40 6.45
C GLU A 51 -5.52 12.39 7.09
N GLY A 52 -5.93 11.22 7.63
CA GLY A 52 -7.21 11.04 8.32
C GLY A 52 -8.44 10.92 7.42
N LYS A 53 -8.27 10.91 6.10
CA LYS A 53 -9.36 10.74 5.12
C LYS A 53 -9.20 9.43 4.37
N GLU A 54 -10.32 8.77 4.03
CA GLU A 54 -10.27 7.61 3.16
C GLU A 54 -9.66 8.00 1.82
N PHE A 55 -8.60 7.30 1.46
CA PHE A 55 -7.83 7.56 0.25
C PHE A 55 -7.26 6.25 -0.28
N LEU A 56 -7.53 5.97 -1.54
CA LEU A 56 -6.95 4.87 -2.28
C LEU A 56 -6.62 5.41 -3.68
N ALA A 57 -5.34 5.49 -4.00
CA ALA A 57 -4.92 5.92 -5.33
C ALA A 57 -5.37 4.91 -6.39
N LYS A 58 -5.94 5.40 -7.49
CA LYS A 58 -6.35 4.57 -8.65
C LYS A 58 -5.27 4.49 -9.72
N SER A 59 -4.18 5.24 -9.55
CA SER A 59 -3.01 5.19 -10.41
C SER A 59 -1.75 5.71 -9.68
N PRO A 60 -0.54 5.36 -10.15
CA PRO A 60 0.71 5.95 -9.64
C PRO A 60 0.78 7.48 -9.80
N ALA A 61 0.14 8.03 -10.83
CA ALA A 61 0.08 9.47 -11.04
C ALA A 61 -0.77 10.17 -9.96
N GLU A 62 -1.90 9.57 -9.57
CA GLU A 62 -2.75 10.08 -8.49
C GLU A 62 -2.06 9.95 -7.12
N ALA A 63 -1.40 8.82 -6.85
CA ALA A 63 -0.61 8.64 -5.64
C ALA A 63 0.46 9.75 -5.52
N LYS A 64 1.21 10.00 -6.59
CA LYS A 64 2.23 11.04 -6.64
C LYS A 64 1.65 12.44 -6.44
N ALA A 65 0.50 12.74 -7.05
CA ALA A 65 -0.18 14.03 -6.87
C ALA A 65 -0.64 14.24 -5.41
N ALA A 66 -0.93 13.16 -4.67
CA ALA A 66 -1.22 13.18 -3.25
C ALA A 66 0.03 13.17 -2.34
N GLY A 67 1.24 13.15 -2.91
CA GLY A 67 2.50 13.12 -2.15
C GLY A 67 2.97 11.72 -1.74
N ILE A 68 2.37 10.66 -2.29
CA ILE A 68 2.78 9.27 -2.09
C ILE A 68 3.64 8.86 -3.29
N GLU A 69 4.94 8.69 -3.07
CA GLU A 69 5.88 8.30 -4.11
C GLU A 69 6.63 7.02 -3.72
N THR A 70 6.72 6.09 -4.67
CA THR A 70 7.54 4.89 -4.56
C THR A 70 8.73 5.01 -5.48
N VAL A 71 9.92 4.77 -4.95
CA VAL A 71 11.13 4.63 -5.76
C VAL A 71 11.30 3.16 -6.12
N TYR A 72 11.52 2.88 -7.40
CA TYR A 72 11.83 1.56 -7.92
C TYR A 72 13.34 1.42 -8.12
#